data_AF-W2ZDN7-F1
#
_entry.id   AF-W2ZDN7-F1
#
_cell.length_a   1.000
_cell.length_b   1.000
_cell.length_c   1.000
_cell.angle_alpha   90.00
_cell.angle_beta   90.00
_cell.angle_gamma   90.00
#
_symmetry.space_group_name_H-M   'P 1'
#
loop_
_entity.id
_entity.type
_entity.pdbx_description
1 polymer ?
#
loop_
_entity_poly.entity_id
_entity_poly.type
_entity_poly.pdbx_seq_one_letter_code
_entity_poly.pdbx_strand_id
1 'polypeptide(L)'
;MLQVDFTKSNQWTGEKSFGGRCLHEIDPSGVFMNPYQSVISVIGRVLEAFDDDNIIPAFGFGDLATKGNSCFPFTQGRGCHGFEEVLRRYNEITPTLKLSGPTNFAPVIKETIRAVQKSGGYHILVIIADGQVTNEEDTRNAIVEASNWPISIIMVGVGDGPWDMMEEFDDKLPTRRFDNFQFVEYNAVMQVNKKNPEAGFAIMAMMEIPEQYKLIRELGMIQ
;
A
#
# COMPACT_ATOMS: atom_id res chain seq x y z
N MET A 1 4.18 -6.18 4.80
CA MET A 1 3.10 -5.45 5.49
C MET A 1 2.18 -4.81 4.45
N LEU A 2 0.88 -4.71 4.74
CA LEU A 2 -0.12 -4.13 3.83
C LEU A 2 -0.92 -3.02 4.50
N GLN A 3 -1.16 -1.93 3.78
CA GLN A 3 -1.88 -0.75 4.25
C GLN A 3 -2.96 -0.37 3.25
N VAL A 4 -4.17 -0.14 3.74
CA VAL A 4 -5.33 0.20 2.91
C VAL A 4 -5.87 1.56 3.33
N ASP A 5 -5.92 2.46 2.37
CA ASP A 5 -6.58 3.75 2.52
C ASP A 5 -8.09 3.56 2.64
N PHE A 6 -8.72 4.20 3.62
CA PHE A 6 -10.18 4.29 3.82
C PHE A 6 -10.64 5.75 3.90
N THR A 7 -9.97 6.66 3.20
CA THR A 7 -10.41 8.05 3.05
C THR A 7 -11.64 8.18 2.16
N LYS A 8 -12.33 9.30 2.34
CA LYS A 8 -13.61 9.60 1.68
C LYS A 8 -13.46 9.81 0.18
N SER A 9 -12.26 10.16 -0.31
CA SER A 9 -12.01 10.38 -1.74
C SER A 9 -12.34 9.16 -2.60
N ASN A 10 -12.18 7.97 -2.05
CA ASN A 10 -12.59 6.69 -2.65
C ASN A 10 -14.07 6.64 -3.10
N GLN A 11 -14.94 7.54 -2.60
CA GLN A 11 -16.33 7.64 -3.04
C GLN A 11 -16.49 8.23 -4.44
N TRP A 12 -15.53 9.03 -4.91
CA TRP A 12 -15.62 9.74 -6.20
C TRP A 12 -14.42 9.49 -7.12
N THR A 13 -13.29 8.99 -6.63
CA THR A 13 -12.10 8.67 -7.45
C THR A 13 -12.24 7.37 -8.26
N GLY A 14 -13.44 6.79 -8.31
CA GLY A 14 -13.81 5.71 -9.24
C GLY A 14 -14.73 6.16 -10.38
N GLU A 15 -14.88 7.47 -10.60
CA GLU A 15 -15.75 8.05 -11.62
C GLU A 15 -15.46 7.49 -13.01
N LYS A 16 -14.19 7.49 -13.43
CA LYS A 16 -13.77 6.99 -14.75
C LYS A 16 -13.31 5.54 -14.67
N SER A 17 -12.48 5.19 -13.69
CA SER A 17 -11.83 3.88 -13.62
C SER A 17 -12.75 2.76 -13.12
N PHE A 18 -13.82 3.10 -12.39
CA PHE A 18 -14.71 2.12 -11.78
C PHE A 18 -16.19 2.39 -12.06
N GLY A 19 -16.48 3.13 -13.13
CA GLY A 19 -17.84 3.35 -13.63
C GLY A 19 -18.74 4.12 -12.65
N GLY A 20 -18.19 5.12 -11.95
CA GLY A 20 -18.94 5.93 -11.00
C GLY A 20 -19.14 5.29 -9.63
N ARG A 21 -18.58 4.11 -9.39
CA ARG A 21 -18.70 3.39 -8.11
C ARG A 21 -17.61 3.80 -7.13
N CYS A 22 -17.90 3.58 -5.84
CA CYS A 22 -16.91 3.70 -4.79
C CYS A 22 -15.80 2.66 -4.99
N LEU A 23 -14.53 3.04 -4.86
CA LEU A 23 -13.40 2.12 -5.00
C LEU A 23 -13.39 0.99 -3.95
N HIS A 24 -14.12 1.17 -2.84
CA HIS A 24 -14.32 0.16 -1.80
C HIS A 24 -15.62 -0.64 -1.92
N GLU A 25 -16.40 -0.47 -3.00
CA GLU A 25 -17.66 -1.19 -3.15
C GLU A 25 -17.43 -2.70 -3.14
N ILE A 26 -18.02 -3.40 -2.16
CA ILE A 26 -17.96 -4.85 -2.05
C ILE A 26 -19.16 -5.43 -2.77
N ASP A 27 -18.92 -6.23 -3.80
CA ASP A 27 -19.96 -6.99 -4.49
C ASP A 27 -20.46 -8.14 -3.59
N PRO A 28 -21.73 -8.11 -3.12
CA PRO A 28 -22.27 -9.19 -2.29
C PRO A 28 -22.35 -10.53 -3.02
N SER A 29 -22.37 -10.53 -4.35
CA SER A 29 -22.41 -11.75 -5.16
C SER A 29 -21.02 -12.35 -5.42
N GLY A 30 -19.96 -11.59 -5.16
CA GLY A 30 -18.57 -11.99 -5.42
C GLY A 30 -18.23 -12.17 -6.90
N VAL A 31 -19.04 -11.63 -7.81
CA VAL A 31 -18.84 -11.72 -9.26
C VAL A 31 -17.74 -10.78 -9.72
N PHE A 32 -17.59 -9.62 -9.09
CA PHE A 32 -16.48 -8.70 -9.36
C PHE A 32 -15.71 -8.31 -8.11
N MET A 33 -14.43 -7.99 -8.32
CA MET A 33 -13.56 -7.39 -7.31
C MET A 33 -13.42 -5.89 -7.58
N ASN A 34 -13.45 -5.08 -6.52
CA ASN A 34 -13.02 -3.70 -6.61
C ASN A 34 -11.50 -3.59 -6.77
N PRO A 35 -10.97 -2.39 -7.11
CA PRO A 35 -9.53 -2.23 -7.33
C PRO A 35 -8.67 -2.64 -6.14
N TYR A 36 -9.07 -2.34 -4.91
CA TYR A 36 -8.34 -2.76 -3.71
C TYR A 36 -8.29 -4.28 -3.58
N GLN A 37 -9.42 -4.98 -3.71
CA GLN A 37 -9.46 -6.46 -3.69
C GLN A 37 -8.54 -7.05 -4.75
N SER A 38 -8.58 -6.50 -5.96
CA SER A 38 -7.78 -6.96 -7.09
C SER A 38 -6.28 -6.79 -6.82
N VAL A 39 -5.87 -5.63 -6.28
CA VAL A 39 -4.47 -5.38 -5.90
C VAL A 39 -4.02 -6.34 -4.80
N ILE A 40 -4.81 -6.51 -3.73
CA ILE A 40 -4.52 -7.45 -2.62
C ILE A 40 -4.29 -8.86 -3.17
N SER A 41 -5.16 -9.32 -4.08
CA SER A 41 -5.07 -10.64 -4.69
C SER A 41 -3.86 -10.81 -5.62
N VAL A 42 -3.49 -9.80 -6.41
CA VAL A 42 -2.33 -9.92 -7.31
C VAL A 42 -1.02 -9.83 -6.53
N ILE A 43 -0.89 -8.84 -5.65
CA ILE A 43 0.30 -8.67 -4.80
C ILE A 43 0.51 -9.88 -3.90
N GLY A 44 -0.56 -10.43 -3.33
CA GLY A 44 -0.46 -11.60 -2.45
C GLY A 44 0.20 -12.79 -3.11
N ARG A 45 -0.17 -13.10 -4.36
CA ARG A 45 0.44 -14.22 -5.12
C ARG A 45 1.93 -14.03 -5.40
N VAL A 46 2.41 -12.79 -5.40
CA VAL A 46 3.81 -12.47 -5.70
C VAL A 46 4.63 -12.40 -4.42
N LEU A 47 4.12 -11.72 -3.39
CA LEU A 47 4.83 -11.50 -2.13
C LEU A 47 4.80 -12.69 -1.18
N GLU A 48 3.81 -13.58 -1.28
CA GLU A 48 3.74 -14.78 -0.43
C GLU A 48 4.97 -15.69 -0.61
N ALA A 49 5.63 -15.67 -1.78
CA ALA A 49 6.88 -16.39 -2.01
C ALA A 49 8.10 -15.80 -1.27
N PHE A 50 8.00 -14.56 -0.78
CA PHE A 50 9.06 -13.84 -0.08
C PHE A 50 8.79 -13.68 1.42
N ASP A 51 7.65 -14.17 1.91
CA ASP A 51 7.26 -14.05 3.32
C ASP A 51 7.68 -15.29 4.11
N ASP A 52 8.47 -15.07 5.17
CA ASP A 52 9.12 -16.18 5.91
C ASP A 52 8.15 -16.92 6.85
N ASP A 53 7.13 -16.24 7.38
CA ASP A 53 6.22 -16.78 8.40
C ASP A 53 4.74 -16.82 7.99
N ASN A 54 4.43 -16.37 6.78
CA ASN A 54 3.08 -16.20 6.25
C ASN A 54 2.19 -15.30 7.14
N ILE A 55 2.79 -14.37 7.91
CA ILE A 55 2.08 -13.40 8.74
C ILE A 55 2.18 -12.03 8.10
N ILE A 56 1.05 -11.52 7.64
CA ILE A 56 0.94 -10.22 7.00
C ILE A 56 0.29 -9.23 7.96
N PRO A 57 1.05 -8.31 8.59
CA PRO A 57 0.46 -7.19 9.29
C PRO A 57 -0.29 -6.31 8.28
N ALA A 58 -1.61 -6.26 8.43
CA ALA A 58 -2.52 -5.51 7.58
C ALA A 58 -3.28 -4.47 8.41
N PHE A 59 -3.31 -3.23 7.92
CA PHE A 59 -3.93 -2.11 8.62
C PHE A 59 -4.70 -1.22 7.64
N GLY A 60 -5.67 -0.49 8.19
CA GLY A 60 -6.40 0.58 7.51
C GLY A 60 -6.13 1.94 8.14
N PHE A 61 -6.25 3.01 7.35
CA PHE A 61 -6.09 4.39 7.82
C PHE A 61 -7.06 5.32 7.08
N GLY A 62 -7.25 6.56 7.57
CA GLY A 62 -8.06 7.56 6.88
C GLY A 62 -9.58 7.45 7.11
N ASP A 63 -10.03 6.46 7.89
CA ASP A 63 -11.42 6.35 8.32
C ASP A 63 -11.77 7.42 9.38
N LEU A 64 -13.03 7.51 9.76
CA LEU A 64 -13.51 8.49 10.75
C LEU A 64 -12.82 8.36 12.12
N ALA A 65 -12.44 7.14 12.52
CA ALA A 65 -11.79 6.89 13.80
C ALA A 65 -10.31 7.30 13.78
N THR A 66 -9.58 6.99 12.71
CA THR A 66 -8.14 7.23 12.63
C THR A 66 -7.76 8.58 12.04
N LYS A 67 -8.54 9.09 11.08
CA LYS A 67 -8.24 10.31 10.31
C LYS A 67 -6.81 10.23 9.76
N GLY A 68 -6.05 11.33 9.81
CA GLY A 68 -4.64 11.37 9.42
C GLY A 68 -3.63 11.10 10.55
N ASN A 69 -4.06 10.58 11.70
CA ASN A 69 -3.23 10.54 12.92
C ASN A 69 -2.79 9.13 13.33
N SER A 70 -3.52 8.09 12.93
CA SER A 70 -3.27 6.71 13.32
C SER A 70 -3.70 5.73 12.22
N CYS A 71 -3.55 4.44 12.48
CA CYS A 71 -4.11 3.35 11.68
C CYS A 71 -4.72 2.29 12.61
N PHE A 72 -5.57 1.42 12.08
CA PHE A 72 -6.19 0.33 12.81
C PHE A 72 -5.84 -1.02 12.17
N PRO A 73 -5.59 -2.08 12.95
CA PRO A 73 -5.25 -3.38 12.40
C PRO A 73 -6.50 -4.12 11.88
N PHE A 74 -6.35 -4.92 10.82
CA PHE A 74 -7.43 -5.75 10.27
C PHE A 74 -7.83 -6.91 11.19
N THR A 75 -6.87 -7.38 12.00
CA THR A 75 -7.05 -8.45 12.97
C THR A 75 -6.35 -8.13 14.28
N GLN A 76 -6.78 -8.74 15.37
CA GLN A 76 -6.11 -8.61 16.66
C GLN A 76 -4.86 -9.49 16.68
N GLY A 77 -3.79 -9.03 17.32
CA GLY A 77 -2.55 -9.80 17.46
C GLY A 77 -1.48 -9.41 16.44
N ARG A 78 -0.79 -10.41 15.86
CA ARG A 78 0.44 -10.19 15.09
C ARG A 78 0.23 -9.84 13.61
N GLY A 79 -0.91 -10.20 13.02
CA GLY A 79 -1.19 -10.01 11.60
C GLY A 79 -2.14 -11.07 11.08
N CYS A 80 -2.48 -10.98 9.80
CA CYS A 80 -3.28 -11.96 9.07
C CYS A 80 -2.41 -13.14 8.61
N HIS A 81 -2.96 -14.35 8.60
CA HIS A 81 -2.34 -15.54 8.03
C HIS A 81 -2.49 -15.53 6.50
N GLY A 82 -1.46 -15.05 5.82
CA GLY A 82 -1.42 -14.88 4.37
C GLY A 82 -2.39 -13.84 3.83
N PHE A 83 -2.29 -13.60 2.51
CA PHE A 83 -3.11 -12.60 1.83
C PHE A 83 -4.58 -13.02 1.67
N GLU A 84 -4.88 -14.32 1.72
CA GLU A 84 -6.26 -14.80 1.75
C GLU A 84 -7.01 -14.28 2.98
N GLU A 85 -6.38 -14.33 4.16
CA GLU A 85 -6.99 -13.75 5.36
C GLU A 85 -7.06 -12.22 5.27
N VAL A 86 -6.06 -11.56 4.69
CA VAL A 86 -6.12 -10.10 4.49
C VAL A 86 -7.32 -9.71 3.64
N LEU A 87 -7.55 -10.40 2.51
CA LEU A 87 -8.69 -10.15 1.63
C LEU A 87 -10.02 -10.45 2.31
N ARG A 88 -10.10 -11.55 3.07
CA ARG A 88 -11.29 -11.89 3.87
C ARG A 88 -11.61 -10.79 4.89
N ARG A 89 -10.60 -10.36 5.66
CA ARG A 89 -10.76 -9.31 6.67
C ARG A 89 -11.11 -7.97 6.04
N TYR A 90 -10.51 -7.62 4.90
CA TYR A 90 -10.88 -6.45 4.11
C TYR A 90 -12.39 -6.47 3.77
N ASN A 91 -12.89 -7.59 3.23
CA ASN A 91 -14.32 -7.72 2.88
C ASN A 91 -15.26 -7.60 4.09
N GLU A 92 -14.83 -8.07 5.27
CA GLU A 92 -15.61 -8.01 6.50
C GLU A 92 -15.67 -6.62 7.12
N ILE A 93 -14.54 -5.89 7.16
CA ILE A 93 -14.45 -4.60 7.83
C ILE A 93 -14.93 -3.44 6.96
N THR A 94 -14.67 -3.50 5.65
CA THR A 94 -14.94 -2.38 4.72
C THR A 94 -16.37 -1.87 4.80
N PRO A 95 -17.42 -2.71 4.80
CA PRO A 95 -18.81 -2.24 4.90
C PRO A 95 -19.16 -1.57 6.25
N THR A 96 -18.35 -1.78 7.28
CA THR A 96 -18.59 -1.24 8.64
C THR A 96 -17.92 0.12 8.87
N LEU A 97 -16.95 0.48 8.03
CA LEU A 97 -16.14 1.68 8.18
C LEU A 97 -16.85 2.92 7.63
N LYS A 98 -16.58 4.06 8.26
CA LYS A 98 -17.01 5.37 7.75
C LYS A 98 -15.81 6.07 7.16
N LEU A 99 -15.80 6.20 5.84
CA LEU A 99 -14.70 6.86 5.12
C LEU A 99 -14.58 8.33 5.51
N SER A 100 -13.35 8.82 5.74
CA SER A 100 -13.11 10.19 6.21
C SER A 100 -11.84 10.80 5.59
N GLY A 101 -10.84 11.13 6.40
CA GLY A 101 -9.67 11.91 6.02
C GLY A 101 -9.16 12.74 7.19
N PRO A 102 -8.07 13.50 7.03
CA PRO A 102 -7.24 13.65 5.82
C PRO A 102 -6.48 12.37 5.40
N THR A 103 -5.93 12.38 4.19
CA THR A 103 -5.06 11.30 3.69
C THR A 103 -3.62 11.61 4.07
N ASN A 104 -3.05 10.77 4.94
CA ASN A 104 -1.68 10.89 5.44
C ASN A 104 -1.04 9.51 5.57
N PHE A 105 0.09 9.27 4.91
CA PHE A 105 0.78 7.98 5.00
C PHE A 105 1.78 7.92 6.17
N ALA A 106 2.05 9.05 6.83
CA ALA A 106 2.99 9.08 7.93
C ALA A 106 2.67 8.10 9.08
N PRO A 107 1.41 7.92 9.52
CA PRO A 107 1.09 6.96 10.58
C PRO A 107 1.45 5.53 10.20
N VAL A 108 1.12 5.11 8.98
CA VAL A 108 1.35 3.73 8.52
C VAL A 108 2.81 3.42 8.24
N ILE A 109 3.56 4.41 7.73
CA ILE A 109 5.01 4.31 7.58
C ILE A 109 5.68 4.19 8.96
N LYS A 110 5.24 5.00 9.94
CA LYS A 110 5.75 4.93 11.32
C LYS A 110 5.45 3.61 12.00
N GLU A 111 4.28 3.00 11.79
CA GLU A 111 4.02 1.64 12.29
C GLU A 111 4.95 0.61 11.65
N THR A 112 5.27 0.75 10.37
CA THR A 112 6.20 -0.14 9.67
C THR A 112 7.61 -0.02 10.25
N ILE A 113 8.07 1.20 10.53
CA ILE A 113 9.34 1.43 11.24
C ILE A 113 9.36 0.71 12.59
N ARG A 114 8.28 0.81 13.38
CA ARG A 114 8.18 0.10 14.67
C ARG A 114 8.20 -1.42 14.51
N ALA A 115 7.57 -1.94 13.47
CA ALA A 115 7.59 -3.37 13.18
C ALA A 115 9.02 -3.85 12.88
N VAL A 116 9.74 -3.12 12.03
CA VAL A 116 11.14 -3.39 11.66
C VAL A 116 12.08 -3.28 12.86
N GLN A 117 11.89 -2.27 13.72
CA GLN A 117 12.65 -2.13 14.97
C GLN A 117 12.50 -3.35 15.90
N LYS A 118 11.33 -3.99 15.87
CA LYS A 118 11.03 -5.15 16.72
C LYS A 118 11.53 -6.46 16.13
N SER A 119 11.41 -6.64 14.81
CA SER A 119 11.79 -7.87 14.13
C SER A 119 13.26 -7.90 13.72
N GLY A 120 13.86 -6.75 13.42
CA GLY A 120 15.22 -6.62 12.88
C GLY A 120 15.37 -7.08 11.43
N GLY A 121 14.27 -7.43 10.75
CA GLY A 121 14.26 -7.96 9.40
C GLY A 121 13.97 -6.91 8.33
N TYR A 122 14.18 -7.29 7.07
CA TYR A 122 13.76 -6.50 5.90
C TYR A 122 12.23 -6.57 5.73
N HIS A 123 11.58 -5.44 5.48
CA HIS A 123 10.13 -5.38 5.28
C HIS A 123 9.78 -4.67 3.98
N ILE A 124 8.82 -5.26 3.25
CA ILE A 124 8.14 -4.59 2.14
C ILE A 124 6.81 -4.04 2.68
N LEU A 125 6.63 -2.73 2.59
CA LEU A 125 5.40 -2.02 2.90
C LEU A 125 4.63 -1.76 1.62
N VAL A 126 3.46 -2.36 1.46
CA VAL A 126 2.55 -2.06 0.35
C VAL A 126 1.44 -1.13 0.85
N ILE A 127 1.32 0.05 0.25
CA ILE A 127 0.26 1.02 0.51
C ILE A 127 -0.65 1.05 -0.70
N ILE A 128 -1.94 0.74 -0.51
CA ILE A 128 -2.96 0.88 -1.57
C ILE A 128 -3.76 2.13 -1.23
N ALA A 129 -3.77 3.12 -2.12
CA ALA A 129 -4.50 4.37 -1.90
C ALA A 129 -4.92 5.03 -3.22
N ASP A 130 -5.83 6.00 -3.13
CA ASP A 130 -6.39 6.70 -4.30
C ASP A 130 -5.66 7.99 -4.70
N GLY A 131 -4.52 8.26 -4.06
CA GLY A 131 -3.59 9.33 -4.44
C GLY A 131 -3.92 10.71 -3.90
N GLN A 132 -5.06 10.89 -3.21
CA GLN A 132 -5.49 12.20 -2.69
C GLN A 132 -4.78 12.57 -1.37
N VAL A 133 -3.45 12.55 -1.34
CA VAL A 133 -2.66 12.93 -0.15
C VAL A 133 -2.84 14.42 0.16
N THR A 134 -3.27 14.72 1.39
CA THR A 134 -3.46 16.11 1.85
C THR A 134 -2.35 16.58 2.79
N ASN A 135 -1.62 15.65 3.41
CA ASN A 135 -0.53 15.92 4.35
C ASN A 135 0.82 15.57 3.70
N GLU A 136 1.23 16.39 2.74
CA GLU A 136 2.43 16.14 1.92
C GLU A 136 3.71 16.15 2.75
N GLU A 137 3.88 17.16 3.61
CA GLU A 137 5.10 17.33 4.40
C GLU A 137 5.30 16.18 5.40
N ASP A 138 4.24 15.77 6.10
CA ASP A 138 4.29 14.65 7.03
C ASP A 138 4.64 13.33 6.32
N THR A 139 4.01 13.10 5.17
CA THR A 139 4.25 11.91 4.35
C THR A 139 5.69 11.90 3.83
N ARG A 140 6.16 13.03 3.29
CA ARG A 140 7.53 13.22 2.82
C ARG A 140 8.55 12.92 3.91
N ASN A 141 8.36 13.52 5.08
CA ASN A 141 9.24 13.33 6.23
C ASN A 141 9.26 11.87 6.71
N ALA A 142 8.11 11.19 6.70
CA ALA A 142 8.02 9.78 7.07
C ALA A 142 8.73 8.86 6.06
N ILE A 143 8.65 9.13 4.75
CA ILE A 143 9.39 8.37 3.73
C ILE A 143 10.90 8.55 3.90
N VAL A 144 11.36 9.79 4.12
CA VAL A 144 12.77 10.09 4.41
C VAL A 144 13.23 9.39 5.69
N GLU A 145 12.43 9.41 6.76
CA GLU A 145 12.72 8.70 8.00
C GLU A 145 12.84 7.18 7.75
N ALA A 146 11.91 6.60 6.99
CA ALA A 146 11.89 5.18 6.64
C ALA A 146 13.14 4.73 5.88
N SER A 147 13.80 5.61 5.11
CA SER A 147 15.06 5.30 4.42
C SER A 147 16.23 5.00 5.37
N ASN A 148 16.08 5.23 6.68
CA ASN A 148 17.06 4.83 7.69
C ASN A 148 16.89 3.38 8.16
N TRP A 149 15.86 2.68 7.69
CA TRP A 149 15.49 1.34 8.09
C TRP A 149 15.45 0.42 6.86
N PRO A 150 15.58 -0.91 7.04
CA PRO A 150 15.47 -1.87 5.93
C PRO A 150 14.01 -2.04 5.48
N ILE A 151 13.46 -0.97 4.88
CA ILE A 151 12.08 -0.86 4.43
C ILE A 151 12.07 -0.44 2.96
N SER A 152 11.36 -1.21 2.15
CA SER A 152 10.95 -0.81 0.80
C SER A 152 9.46 -0.51 0.79
N ILE A 153 9.07 0.62 0.21
CA ILE A 153 7.67 1.07 0.14
C ILE A 153 7.20 0.96 -1.31
N ILE A 154 6.11 0.22 -1.52
CA ILE A 154 5.39 0.17 -2.80
C ILE A 154 4.05 0.87 -2.58
N MET A 155 3.86 2.02 -3.22
CA MET A 155 2.57 2.70 -3.24
C MET A 155 1.83 2.33 -4.53
N VAL A 156 0.70 1.64 -4.39
CA VAL A 156 -0.18 1.27 -5.50
C VAL A 156 -1.34 2.26 -5.56
N GLY A 157 -1.35 3.06 -6.62
CA GLY A 157 -2.41 4.00 -6.93
C GLY A 157 -3.61 3.31 -7.57
N VAL A 158 -4.76 3.35 -6.91
CA VAL A 158 -6.05 2.86 -7.46
C VAL A 158 -7.02 4.01 -7.68
N GLY A 159 -7.73 4.02 -8.79
CA GLY A 159 -8.69 5.08 -9.10
C GLY A 159 -8.22 6.06 -10.16
N ASP A 160 -8.80 7.25 -10.15
CA ASP A 160 -8.65 8.26 -11.20
C ASP A 160 -7.47 9.23 -10.97
N GLY A 161 -6.79 9.15 -9.82
CA GLY A 161 -5.76 10.11 -9.43
C GLY A 161 -6.34 11.50 -9.09
N PRO A 162 -5.62 12.61 -9.35
CA PRO A 162 -4.29 12.71 -10.00
C PRO A 162 -3.15 12.02 -9.24
N TRP A 163 -2.05 11.75 -9.96
CA TRP A 163 -0.88 11.02 -9.46
C TRP A 163 0.41 11.85 -9.39
N ASP A 164 0.38 13.12 -9.79
CA ASP A 164 1.58 13.98 -9.89
C ASP A 164 2.42 14.01 -8.60
N MET A 165 1.76 14.00 -7.44
CA MET A 165 2.43 13.98 -6.14
C MET A 165 3.12 12.65 -5.85
N MET A 166 2.51 11.54 -6.28
CA MET A 166 3.11 10.22 -6.09
C MET A 166 4.34 10.06 -6.98
N GLU A 167 4.30 10.61 -8.21
CA GLU A 167 5.46 10.72 -9.09
C GLU A 167 6.56 11.63 -8.52
N GLU A 168 6.22 12.68 -7.78
CA GLU A 168 7.22 13.48 -7.05
C GLU A 168 7.88 12.67 -5.92
N PHE A 169 7.11 11.86 -5.19
CA PHE A 169 7.65 11.02 -4.12
C PHE A 169 8.52 9.87 -4.64
N ASP A 170 8.28 9.41 -5.86
CA ASP A 170 9.09 8.39 -6.54
C ASP A 170 10.51 8.92 -6.80
N ASP A 171 10.67 10.02 -7.53
CA ASP A 171 11.98 10.44 -8.08
C ASP A 171 12.63 11.64 -7.40
N LYS A 172 11.88 12.44 -6.62
CA LYS A 172 12.28 13.82 -6.29
C LYS A 172 12.41 14.08 -4.79
N LEU A 173 12.48 13.05 -3.96
CA LEU A 173 12.64 13.21 -2.51
C LEU A 173 14.08 13.56 -2.13
N PRO A 174 14.38 14.81 -1.73
CA PRO A 174 15.71 15.15 -1.27
C PRO A 174 15.95 14.49 0.10
N THR A 175 17.21 14.17 0.41
CA THR A 175 17.70 13.71 1.73
C THR A 175 17.44 12.27 2.18
N ARG A 176 16.78 11.41 1.38
CA ARG A 176 16.69 9.96 1.69
C ARG A 176 18.03 9.25 1.49
N ARG A 177 18.34 8.23 2.30
CA ARG A 177 19.62 7.49 2.26
C ARG A 177 19.80 6.64 0.99
N PHE A 178 18.69 6.12 0.49
CA PHE A 178 18.57 5.37 -0.76
C PHE A 178 17.15 5.54 -1.27
N ASP A 179 16.91 5.15 -2.52
CA ASP A 179 15.56 5.12 -3.05
C ASP A 179 14.74 3.99 -2.41
N ASN A 180 13.76 4.33 -1.59
CA ASN A 180 12.98 3.36 -0.82
C ASN A 180 11.48 3.41 -1.13
N PHE A 181 11.06 4.13 -2.17
CA PHE A 181 9.66 4.37 -2.49
C PHE A 181 9.43 4.20 -3.98
N GLN A 182 8.58 3.23 -4.35
CA GLN A 182 8.13 2.99 -5.71
C GLN A 182 6.64 3.33 -5.83
N PHE A 183 6.26 4.16 -6.79
CA PHE A 183 4.86 4.38 -7.18
C PHE A 183 4.44 3.49 -8.36
N VAL A 184 3.24 2.88 -8.27
CA VAL A 184 2.64 2.11 -9.37
C VAL A 184 1.17 2.48 -9.55
N GLU A 185 0.84 3.09 -10.68
CA GLU A 185 -0.55 3.33 -11.08
C GLU A 185 -1.21 2.03 -11.58
N TYR A 186 -2.08 1.44 -10.76
CA TYR A 186 -2.71 0.15 -11.05
C TYR A 186 -3.48 0.16 -12.37
N ASN A 187 -4.33 1.16 -12.58
CA ASN A 187 -5.21 1.23 -13.75
C ASN A 187 -4.42 1.35 -15.07
N ALA A 188 -3.33 2.14 -15.07
CA ALA A 188 -2.46 2.27 -16.24
C ALA A 188 -1.68 0.97 -16.51
N VAL A 189 -1.09 0.37 -15.48
CA VAL A 189 -0.26 -0.83 -15.64
C VAL A 189 -1.05 -2.05 -16.09
N MET A 190 -2.31 -2.18 -15.65
CA MET A 190 -3.21 -3.23 -16.13
C MET A 190 -3.46 -3.18 -17.65
N GLN A 191 -3.21 -2.04 -18.31
CA GLN A 191 -3.32 -1.90 -19.77
C GLN A 191 -2.04 -2.23 -20.53
N VAL A 192 -0.89 -2.30 -19.84
CA VAL A 192 0.43 -2.50 -20.45
C VAL A 192 0.56 -3.90 -21.04
N ASN A 193 0.22 -4.94 -20.27
CA ASN A 193 0.27 -6.33 -20.72
C ASN A 193 -1.13 -6.89 -20.95
N LYS A 194 -1.74 -6.61 -22.10
CA LYS A 194 -3.10 -7.08 -22.44
C LYS A 194 -3.26 -8.61 -22.43
N LYS A 195 -2.16 -9.38 -22.58
CA LYS A 195 -2.20 -10.85 -22.56
C LYS A 195 -2.23 -11.40 -21.14
N ASN A 196 -1.50 -10.76 -20.23
CA ASN A 196 -1.49 -11.11 -18.82
C ASN A 196 -1.34 -9.83 -17.96
N PRO A 197 -2.45 -9.11 -17.74
CA PRO A 197 -2.43 -7.82 -17.03
C PRO A 197 -1.85 -7.93 -15.62
N GLU A 198 -2.23 -9.00 -14.91
CA GLU A 198 -1.79 -9.24 -13.53
C GLU A 198 -0.28 -9.46 -13.44
N ALA A 199 0.29 -10.23 -14.37
CA ALA A 199 1.75 -10.38 -14.44
C ALA A 199 2.45 -9.07 -14.78
N GLY A 200 1.86 -8.24 -15.65
CA GLY A 200 2.38 -6.89 -15.93
C GLY A 200 2.41 -6.03 -14.66
N PHE A 201 1.31 -6.03 -13.90
CA PHE A 201 1.23 -5.31 -12.63
C PHE A 201 2.23 -5.83 -11.59
N ALA A 202 2.32 -7.15 -11.42
CA ALA A 202 3.28 -7.78 -10.52
C ALA A 202 4.73 -7.38 -10.83
N ILE A 203 5.12 -7.37 -12.10
CA ILE A 203 6.47 -6.98 -12.53
C ILE A 203 6.75 -5.53 -12.18
N MET A 204 5.82 -4.62 -12.49
CA MET A 204 6.01 -3.19 -12.20
C MET A 204 6.07 -2.92 -10.69
N ALA A 205 5.21 -3.57 -9.90
CA ALA A 205 5.21 -3.44 -8.43
C ALA A 205 6.52 -3.91 -7.79
N MET A 206 7.19 -4.90 -8.39
CA MET A 206 8.41 -5.49 -7.84
C MET A 206 9.70 -4.96 -8.49
N MET A 207 9.60 -4.03 -9.44
CA MET A 207 10.71 -3.69 -10.33
C MET A 207 11.94 -3.17 -9.58
N GLU A 208 11.75 -2.32 -8.56
CA GLU A 208 12.85 -1.75 -7.79
C GLU A 208 13.26 -2.58 -6.57
N ILE A 209 12.40 -3.48 -6.08
CA ILE A 209 12.63 -4.25 -4.85
C ILE A 209 13.99 -4.95 -4.82
N PRO A 210 14.47 -5.62 -5.89
CA PRO A 210 15.79 -6.24 -5.88
C PRO A 210 16.96 -5.24 -5.69
N GLU A 211 16.87 -4.06 -6.31
CA GLU A 211 17.90 -3.03 -6.21
C GLU A 211 17.88 -2.35 -4.85
N GLN A 212 16.69 -2.02 -4.34
CA GLN A 212 16.50 -1.48 -2.99
C GLN A 212 17.04 -2.46 -1.93
N TYR A 213 16.72 -3.75 -2.03
CA TYR A 213 17.24 -4.77 -1.12
C TYR A 213 18.78 -4.85 -1.16
N LYS A 214 19.38 -4.79 -2.35
CA LYS A 214 20.84 -4.76 -2.49
C LYS A 214 21.46 -3.54 -1.80
N LEU A 215 20.90 -2.35 -2.00
CA LEU A 215 21.35 -1.13 -1.35
C LEU A 215 21.22 -1.20 0.18
N ILE A 216 20.11 -1.74 0.69
CA ILE A 216 19.89 -1.97 2.13
C ILE A 216 21.00 -2.85 2.72
N ARG A 217 21.42 -3.90 2.00
CA ARG A 217 22.57 -4.73 2.40
C ARG A 217 23.90 -3.98 2.36
N GLU A 218 24.15 -3.23 1.30
CA GLU A 218 25.38 -2.42 1.15
C GLU A 218 25.50 -1.34 2.23
N LEU A 219 24.37 -0.79 2.70
CA LEU A 219 24.29 0.15 3.81
C LEU A 219 24.40 -0.50 5.20
N GLY A 220 24.52 -1.82 5.27
CA GLY A 220 24.68 -2.57 6.52
C GLY A 220 23.44 -2.57 7.41
N MET A 221 22.24 -2.36 6.85
CA MET A 221 20.99 -2.31 7.61
C MET A 221 20.46 -3.71 7.97
N ILE A 222 20.86 -4.73 7.19
CA ILE A 222 20.59 -6.15 7.43
C ILE A 222 21.89 -6.94 7.21
N GLN A 223 22.05 -8.06 7.93
CA GLN A 223 23.24 -8.93 7.87
C GLN A 223 23.23 -9.82 6.63
#